data_AF-A0A397HLU5-F1
#
_entry.id   AF-A0A397HLU5-F1
#
_cell.length_a   1.000
_cell.length_b   1.000
_cell.length_c   1.000
_cell.angle_alpha   90.00
_cell.angle_beta   90.00
_cell.angle_gamma   90.00
#
_symmetry.space_group_name_H-M   'P 1'
#
loop_
_entity.id
_entity.type
_entity.pdbx_description
1 polymer ?
#
loop_
_entity_poly.entity_id
_entity_poly.type
_entity_poly.pdbx_seq_one_letter_code
_entity_poly.pdbx_strand_id
1 'polypeptide(L)'
;MEPVHLSTSSKVLFNKVRKIVPPMLEKFHKGQHGRVAVIGGSLDYTGAPYFSSMASARLGMSSNHVICEKSAATVIKSYSPNLMVHPLLPSTDSVSNPSNIDAPALASPIVAMLSRLHVLVIGPGLGRDGVTLKVVTEVMKEARSRSIPFVLDADGLLLVTEDPDLVKGYKDCILTPNVNEFSRLAKALGIEVPSQAQIATQPDEGDKTSKESHACEQLSQALGGVTIIQKGPHDVISNGLTTLISDLKGGLKRSGGQGDTLTGSLGTLLAWRAAYHNKLWDSGEQENPKEAQTKQDVLAELESENKRMSPATTLLLAAWAGSGITRECSRRAFNAKGRSLQASDLTDEVHESFLELVGEPEASKTHL
;
A
#
# COMPACT_ATOMS: atom_id res chain seq x y z
N MET A 1 -13.36 16.15 -18.39
CA MET A 1 -11.90 15.91 -18.31
C MET A 1 -11.55 14.93 -19.42
N GLU A 2 -10.40 15.04 -20.08
CA GLU A 2 -10.01 14.04 -21.08
C GLU A 2 -9.82 12.65 -20.40
N PRO A 3 -10.31 11.56 -21.03
CA PRO A 3 -10.17 10.20 -20.53
C PRO A 3 -8.71 9.84 -20.29
N VAL A 4 -8.45 8.95 -19.34
CA VAL A 4 -7.08 8.47 -19.13
C VAL A 4 -6.65 7.57 -20.30
N HIS A 5 -5.47 7.85 -20.86
CA HIS A 5 -4.94 7.02 -21.92
C HIS A 5 -4.29 5.75 -21.33
N LEU A 6 -4.94 4.60 -21.52
CA LEU A 6 -4.43 3.29 -21.10
C LEU A 6 -3.92 2.48 -22.29
N SER A 7 -2.72 1.92 -22.15
CA SER A 7 -2.22 0.89 -23.06
C SER A 7 -3.10 -0.37 -23.00
N THR A 8 -3.09 -1.17 -24.06
CA THR A 8 -3.84 -2.44 -24.10
C THR A 8 -3.47 -3.34 -22.92
N SER A 9 -2.18 -3.44 -22.61
CA SER A 9 -1.67 -4.21 -21.46
C SER A 9 -2.24 -3.70 -20.13
N SER A 10 -2.25 -2.37 -19.91
CA SER A 10 -2.83 -1.79 -18.69
C SER A 10 -4.32 -2.08 -18.55
N LYS A 11 -5.08 -2.04 -19.66
CA LYS A 11 -6.51 -2.40 -19.64
C LYS A 11 -6.73 -3.85 -19.21
N VAL A 12 -5.91 -4.77 -19.69
CA VAL A 12 -5.95 -6.19 -19.27
C VAL A 12 -5.66 -6.32 -17.78
N LEU A 13 -4.61 -5.67 -17.27
CA LEU A 13 -4.26 -5.72 -15.85
C LEU A 13 -5.34 -5.10 -14.95
N PHE A 14 -5.95 -3.98 -15.33
CA PHE A 14 -7.07 -3.42 -14.56
C PHE A 14 -8.32 -4.30 -14.59
N ASN A 15 -8.63 -4.95 -15.71
CA ASN A 15 -9.71 -5.94 -15.77
C ASN A 15 -9.44 -7.13 -14.84
N LYS A 16 -8.17 -7.55 -14.69
CA LYS A 16 -7.76 -8.54 -13.70
C LYS A 16 -7.94 -8.04 -12.27
N VAL A 17 -7.56 -6.79 -11.99
CA VAL A 17 -7.77 -6.18 -10.67
C VAL A 17 -9.26 -6.11 -10.32
N ARG A 18 -10.14 -5.84 -11.29
CA ARG A 18 -11.60 -5.85 -11.09
C ARG A 18 -12.12 -7.18 -10.53
N LYS A 19 -11.49 -8.32 -10.86
CA LYS A 19 -11.85 -9.63 -10.29
C LYS A 19 -11.57 -9.75 -8.79
N ILE A 20 -10.66 -8.93 -8.26
CA ILE A 20 -10.28 -8.87 -6.85
C ILE A 20 -11.24 -7.96 -6.06
N VAL A 21 -11.95 -7.04 -6.74
CA VAL A 21 -12.90 -6.12 -6.10
C VAL A 21 -14.15 -6.91 -5.68
N PRO A 22 -14.57 -6.84 -4.40
CA PRO A 22 -15.80 -7.48 -3.96
C PRO A 22 -17.02 -6.81 -4.60
N PRO A 23 -17.98 -7.57 -5.13
CA PRO A 23 -19.22 -7.00 -5.65
C PRO A 23 -20.09 -6.45 -4.51
N MET A 24 -20.90 -5.44 -4.80
CA MET A 24 -21.88 -4.92 -3.85
C MET A 24 -23.13 -5.81 -3.84
N LEU A 25 -23.21 -6.76 -2.90
CA LEU A 25 -24.30 -7.73 -2.76
C LEU A 25 -25.07 -7.53 -1.45
N GLU A 26 -26.39 -7.71 -1.47
CA GLU A 26 -27.26 -7.57 -0.28
C GLU A 26 -26.87 -8.48 0.88
N LYS A 27 -26.29 -9.66 0.59
CA LYS A 27 -25.84 -10.62 1.60
C LYS A 27 -24.64 -10.14 2.41
N PHE A 28 -23.96 -9.08 1.98
CA PHE A 28 -22.79 -8.56 2.67
C PHE A 28 -23.18 -7.61 3.82
N HIS A 29 -22.47 -7.73 4.94
CA HIS A 29 -22.65 -6.93 6.14
C HIS A 29 -21.42 -6.05 6.41
N LYS A 30 -21.61 -5.04 7.27
CA LYS A 30 -20.56 -4.11 7.68
C LYS A 30 -19.31 -4.85 8.16
N GLY A 31 -18.16 -4.47 7.60
CA GLY A 31 -16.87 -5.07 7.95
C GLY A 31 -16.44 -6.24 7.07
N GLN A 32 -17.28 -6.76 6.16
CA GLN A 32 -16.88 -7.79 5.19
C GLN A 32 -16.11 -7.21 4.00
N HIS A 33 -16.36 -5.94 3.63
CA HIS A 33 -15.57 -5.20 2.63
C HIS A 33 -14.28 -4.59 3.22
N GLY A 34 -13.59 -5.36 4.07
CA GLY A 34 -12.31 -4.99 4.64
C GLY A 34 -12.39 -4.09 5.88
N ARG A 35 -11.31 -4.14 6.66
CA ARG A 35 -11.07 -3.32 7.86
C ARG A 35 -9.58 -3.02 7.90
N VAL A 36 -9.21 -1.75 7.78
CA VAL A 36 -7.80 -1.31 7.79
C VAL A 36 -7.49 -0.56 9.07
N ALA A 37 -6.26 -0.70 9.56
CA ALA A 37 -5.71 0.23 10.54
C ALA A 37 -4.46 0.92 10.00
N VAL A 38 -4.46 2.25 10.02
CA VAL A 38 -3.27 3.07 9.78
C VAL A 38 -2.59 3.33 11.13
N ILE A 39 -1.36 2.85 11.30
CA ILE A 39 -0.51 3.05 12.47
C ILE A 39 0.49 4.15 12.14
N GLY A 40 0.34 5.29 12.81
CA GLY A 40 1.13 6.49 12.60
C GLY A 40 0.46 7.69 13.26
N GLY A 41 0.87 8.90 12.91
CA GLY A 41 0.38 10.12 13.57
C GLY A 41 1.08 10.37 14.90
N SER A 42 2.17 11.10 14.83
CA SER A 42 2.85 11.71 15.95
C SER A 42 2.36 13.13 16.21
N LEU A 43 2.88 13.77 17.26
CA LEU A 43 2.60 15.16 17.65
C LEU A 43 2.47 16.13 16.46
N ASP A 44 3.44 16.12 15.54
CA ASP A 44 3.49 17.08 14.42
C ASP A 44 2.84 16.55 13.14
N TYR A 45 2.78 15.22 12.95
CA TYR A 45 2.42 14.59 11.67
C TYR A 45 1.01 13.99 11.67
N THR A 46 0.00 14.83 11.92
CA THR A 46 -1.41 14.40 11.99
C THR A 46 -2.07 14.23 10.61
N GLY A 47 -1.58 14.91 9.56
CA GLY A 47 -2.20 14.88 8.23
C GLY A 47 -1.99 13.57 7.47
N ALA A 48 -0.79 13.00 7.53
CA ALA A 48 -0.44 11.76 6.83
C ALA A 48 -1.35 10.56 7.15
N PRO A 49 -1.58 10.19 8.44
CA PRO A 49 -2.48 9.08 8.77
C PRO A 49 -3.93 9.38 8.38
N TYR A 50 -4.34 10.66 8.39
CA TYR A 50 -5.65 11.08 7.90
C TYR A 50 -5.79 10.85 6.39
N PHE A 51 -4.85 11.33 5.57
CA PHE A 51 -4.94 11.16 4.11
C PHE A 51 -4.89 9.68 3.71
N SER A 52 -4.08 8.87 4.39
CA SER A 52 -4.04 7.42 4.14
C SER A 52 -5.37 6.74 4.49
N SER A 53 -5.90 7.02 5.68
CA SER A 53 -7.18 6.44 6.11
C SER A 53 -8.36 6.91 5.26
N MET A 54 -8.37 8.19 4.86
CA MET A 54 -9.43 8.75 4.05
C MET A 54 -9.37 8.26 2.61
N ALA A 55 -8.17 8.08 2.03
CA ALA A 55 -8.03 7.46 0.73
C ALA A 55 -8.56 6.02 0.74
N SER A 56 -8.28 5.25 1.81
CA SER A 56 -8.88 3.91 1.96
C SER A 56 -10.41 3.96 2.07
N ALA A 57 -10.94 4.87 2.88
CA ALA A 57 -12.38 5.06 3.02
C ALA A 57 -13.05 5.42 1.69
N ARG A 58 -12.47 6.37 0.95
CA ARG A 58 -12.97 6.83 -0.37
C ARG A 58 -12.87 5.75 -1.44
N LEU A 59 -11.89 4.85 -1.36
CA LEU A 59 -11.76 3.75 -2.31
C LEU A 59 -12.81 2.65 -2.09
N GLY A 60 -13.34 2.49 -0.87
CA GLY A 60 -14.44 1.55 -0.59
C GLY A 60 -14.24 0.70 0.66
N MET A 61 -13.27 1.02 1.51
CA MET A 61 -13.05 0.33 2.78
C MET A 61 -14.20 0.56 3.77
N SER A 62 -14.77 -0.51 4.32
CA SER A 62 -15.93 -0.40 5.22
C SER A 62 -15.62 0.11 6.63
N SER A 63 -14.37 -0.04 7.09
CA SER A 63 -13.95 0.32 8.45
C SER A 63 -12.51 0.81 8.44
N ASN A 64 -12.32 2.07 8.84
CA ASN A 64 -11.02 2.74 8.80
C ASN A 64 -10.61 3.15 10.22
N HIS A 65 -9.55 2.53 10.72
CA HIS A 65 -8.99 2.79 12.03
C HIS A 65 -7.70 3.60 11.90
N VAL A 66 -7.52 4.59 12.76
CA VAL A 66 -6.23 5.27 12.95
C VAL A 66 -5.71 4.95 14.33
N ILE A 67 -4.51 4.39 14.45
CA ILE A 67 -3.82 4.16 15.71
C ILE A 67 -2.68 5.15 15.77
N CYS A 68 -2.78 6.10 16.70
CA CYS A 68 -1.91 7.27 16.76
C CYS A 68 -1.54 7.65 18.18
N GLU A 69 -0.63 8.61 18.32
CA GLU A 69 -0.31 9.21 19.60
C GLU A 69 -1.51 9.96 20.17
N LYS A 70 -1.58 10.03 21.50
CA LYS A 70 -2.64 10.76 22.20
C LYS A 70 -2.68 12.25 21.81
N SER A 71 -1.52 12.84 21.55
CA SER A 71 -1.35 14.22 21.08
C SER A 71 -1.98 14.46 19.69
N ALA A 72 -1.85 13.49 18.79
CA ALA A 72 -2.38 13.54 17.43
C ALA A 72 -3.89 13.28 17.35
N ALA A 73 -4.43 12.49 18.28
CA ALA A 73 -5.77 11.91 18.15
C ALA A 73 -6.90 12.96 18.05
N THR A 74 -6.87 14.03 18.86
CA THR A 74 -7.91 15.06 18.82
C THR A 74 -7.93 15.79 17.48
N VAL A 75 -6.75 16.11 16.95
CA VAL A 75 -6.61 16.78 15.66
C VAL A 75 -7.13 15.89 14.53
N ILE A 76 -6.73 14.62 14.49
CA ILE A 76 -7.17 13.67 13.45
C ILE A 76 -8.70 13.47 13.51
N LYS A 77 -9.28 13.35 14.72
CA LYS A 77 -10.74 13.25 14.92
C LYS A 77 -11.48 14.47 14.39
N SER A 78 -10.87 15.65 14.46
CA SER A 78 -11.49 16.89 13.96
C SER A 78 -11.58 16.97 12.43
N TYR A 79 -10.72 16.23 11.71
CA TYR A 79 -10.73 16.22 10.25
C TYR A 79 -11.91 15.42 9.66
N SER A 80 -12.37 14.35 10.32
CA SER A 80 -13.52 13.58 9.86
C SER A 80 -14.16 12.71 10.95
N PRO A 81 -15.51 12.71 11.08
CA PRO A 81 -16.23 11.81 11.98
C PRO A 81 -16.29 10.35 11.49
N ASN A 82 -15.89 10.09 10.23
CA ASN A 82 -15.97 8.76 9.63
C ASN A 82 -14.85 7.82 10.09
N LEU A 83 -13.75 8.38 10.62
CA LEU A 83 -12.57 7.61 11.05
C LEU A 83 -12.69 7.21 12.51
N MET A 84 -12.37 5.95 12.82
CA MET A 84 -12.23 5.50 14.21
C MET A 84 -10.80 5.72 14.68
N VAL A 85 -10.58 6.74 15.51
CA VAL A 85 -9.24 7.15 15.95
C VAL A 85 -8.96 6.68 17.37
N HIS A 86 -7.90 5.89 17.52
CA HIS A 86 -7.47 5.18 18.73
C HIS A 86 -6.13 5.78 19.22
N PRO A 87 -6.12 6.52 20.35
CA PRO A 87 -4.90 7.09 20.94
C PRO A 87 -4.12 6.03 21.72
N LEU A 88 -3.62 5.01 21.03
CA LEU A 88 -2.98 3.83 21.62
C LEU A 88 -1.47 3.76 21.36
N LEU A 89 -0.92 4.65 20.53
CA LEU A 89 0.50 4.64 20.20
C LEU A 89 1.28 5.44 21.26
N PRO A 90 2.17 4.81 22.05
CA PRO A 90 2.97 5.52 23.03
C PRO A 90 4.21 6.13 22.37
N SER A 91 4.61 7.30 22.86
CA SER A 91 5.88 7.97 22.58
C SER A 91 6.69 8.21 23.86
N THR A 92 7.92 8.72 23.73
CA THR A 92 8.79 9.13 24.86
C THR A 92 8.05 9.97 25.90
N ASP A 93 7.23 10.93 25.46
CA ASP A 93 6.51 11.85 26.36
C ASP A 93 5.34 11.18 27.11
N SER A 94 4.90 10.00 26.65
CA SER A 94 3.74 9.29 27.21
C SER A 94 4.10 8.21 28.23
N VAL A 95 5.38 7.90 28.39
CA VAL A 95 5.88 6.83 29.29
C VAL A 95 6.77 7.40 30.39
N SER A 96 6.78 6.75 31.56
CA SER A 96 7.51 7.25 32.74
C SER A 96 9.04 7.04 32.66
N ASN A 97 9.49 5.97 32.00
CA ASN A 97 10.92 5.67 31.82
C ASN A 97 11.21 5.22 30.37
N PRO A 98 11.42 6.17 29.44
CA PRO A 98 11.64 5.87 28.02
C PRO A 98 12.86 4.99 27.72
N SER A 99 13.87 4.99 28.59
CA SER A 99 15.09 4.19 28.43
C SER A 99 14.89 2.72 28.79
N ASN A 100 13.88 2.39 29.59
CA ASN A 100 13.58 1.03 30.02
C ASN A 100 12.06 0.79 30.00
N ILE A 101 11.55 0.54 28.79
CA ILE A 101 10.13 0.24 28.55
C ILE A 101 9.91 -1.27 28.41
N ASP A 102 8.72 -1.72 28.80
CA ASP A 102 8.19 -3.02 28.38
C ASP A 102 7.41 -2.84 27.07
N ALA A 103 8.13 -2.95 25.94
CA ALA A 103 7.54 -2.74 24.61
C ALA A 103 6.40 -3.73 24.29
N PRO A 104 6.51 -5.06 24.60
CA PRO A 104 5.39 -5.98 24.44
C PRO A 104 4.14 -5.59 25.24
N ALA A 105 4.29 -5.17 26.50
CA ALA A 105 3.16 -4.71 27.30
C ALA A 105 2.51 -3.45 26.72
N LEU A 106 3.32 -2.50 26.25
CA LEU A 106 2.83 -1.29 25.59
C LEU A 106 2.17 -1.56 24.23
N ALA A 107 2.61 -2.59 23.51
CA ALA A 107 2.00 -3.02 22.25
C ALA A 107 0.68 -3.77 22.44
N SER A 108 0.45 -4.37 23.62
CA SER A 108 -0.70 -5.24 23.92
C SER A 108 -2.08 -4.65 23.52
N PRO A 109 -2.40 -3.37 23.79
CA PRO A 109 -3.68 -2.78 23.37
C PRO A 109 -3.87 -2.75 21.85
N ILE A 110 -2.78 -2.50 21.09
CA ILE A 110 -2.80 -2.51 19.63
C ILE A 110 -2.91 -3.95 19.13
N VAL A 111 -2.15 -4.87 19.72
CA VAL A 111 -2.18 -6.31 19.42
C VAL A 111 -3.58 -6.92 19.62
N ALA A 112 -4.31 -6.47 20.63
CA ALA A 112 -5.69 -6.91 20.88
C ALA A 112 -6.65 -6.53 19.73
N MET A 113 -6.38 -5.43 19.01
CA MET A 113 -7.19 -5.00 17.86
C MET A 113 -6.93 -5.84 16.60
N LEU A 114 -5.74 -6.44 16.46
CA LEU A 114 -5.31 -7.14 15.25
C LEU A 114 -6.30 -8.23 14.79
N SER A 115 -6.95 -8.93 15.72
CA SER A 115 -7.94 -9.98 15.40
C SER A 115 -9.15 -9.48 14.61
N ARG A 116 -9.38 -8.17 14.59
CA ARG A 116 -10.50 -7.52 13.91
C ARG A 116 -10.10 -6.83 12.62
N LEU A 117 -8.81 -6.84 12.27
CA LEU A 117 -8.25 -6.09 11.14
C LEU A 117 -7.87 -7.05 10.02
N HIS A 118 -8.04 -6.61 8.78
CA HIS A 118 -7.64 -7.37 7.60
C HIS A 118 -6.27 -6.94 7.06
N VAL A 119 -5.83 -5.72 7.39
CA VAL A 119 -4.59 -5.13 6.88
C VAL A 119 -4.14 -3.98 7.76
N LEU A 120 -2.82 -3.80 7.88
CA LEU A 120 -2.21 -2.63 8.50
C LEU A 120 -1.51 -1.76 7.46
N VAL A 121 -1.55 -0.46 7.67
CA VAL A 121 -0.68 0.50 6.99
C VAL A 121 0.17 1.14 8.07
N ILE A 122 1.50 1.09 7.96
CA ILE A 122 2.40 1.52 9.02
C ILE A 122 3.36 2.55 8.44
N GLY A 123 3.48 3.69 9.12
CA GLY A 123 4.42 4.74 8.75
C GLY A 123 3.86 6.13 8.48
N PRO A 124 2.64 6.32 7.94
CA PRO A 124 2.07 7.66 7.70
C PRO A 124 2.10 8.54 8.95
N GLY A 125 3.03 9.49 9.00
CA GLY A 125 3.25 10.36 10.14
C GLY A 125 3.73 9.66 11.41
N LEU A 126 4.36 8.49 11.31
CA LEU A 126 4.82 7.72 12.47
C LEU A 126 5.91 8.45 13.27
N GLY A 127 6.77 9.21 12.57
CA GLY A 127 7.93 9.86 13.18
C GLY A 127 9.01 8.84 13.55
N ARG A 128 9.98 9.31 14.35
CA ARG A 128 11.18 8.54 14.73
C ARG A 128 11.40 8.46 16.23
N ASP A 129 10.33 8.58 17.00
CA ASP A 129 10.40 8.42 18.44
C ASP A 129 10.79 6.97 18.80
N GLY A 130 11.79 6.80 19.66
CA GLY A 130 12.36 5.49 19.98
C GLY A 130 11.40 4.56 20.72
N VAL A 131 10.47 5.10 21.52
CA VAL A 131 9.42 4.29 22.19
C VAL A 131 8.40 3.83 21.17
N THR A 132 7.93 4.75 20.33
CA THR A 132 7.00 4.47 19.23
C THR A 132 7.54 3.35 18.32
N LEU A 133 8.78 3.48 17.84
CA LEU A 133 9.39 2.51 16.93
C LEU A 133 9.51 1.12 17.57
N LYS A 134 9.93 1.02 18.83
CA LYS A 134 10.00 -0.26 19.56
C LYS A 134 8.62 -0.92 19.69
N VAL A 135 7.59 -0.16 19.99
CA VAL A 135 6.22 -0.68 20.13
C VAL A 135 5.66 -1.13 18.78
N VAL A 136 5.88 -0.35 17.72
CA VAL A 136 5.46 -0.74 16.36
C VAL A 136 6.17 -2.02 15.90
N THR A 137 7.45 -2.19 16.23
CA THR A 137 8.18 -3.43 15.95
C THR A 137 7.50 -4.66 16.57
N GLU A 138 7.05 -4.57 17.83
CA GLU A 138 6.31 -5.67 18.47
C GLU A 138 4.94 -5.91 17.81
N VAL A 139 4.23 -4.85 17.41
CA VAL A 139 2.99 -4.97 16.65
C VAL A 139 3.22 -5.65 15.29
N MET A 140 4.31 -5.33 14.58
CA MET A 140 4.66 -5.94 13.30
C MET A 140 4.97 -7.43 13.44
N LYS A 141 5.74 -7.82 14.47
CA LYS A 141 6.03 -9.23 14.77
C LYS A 141 4.74 -10.02 15.00
N GLU A 142 3.81 -9.45 15.76
CA GLU A 142 2.55 -10.11 16.07
C GLU A 142 1.54 -10.07 14.91
N ALA A 143 1.55 -9.03 14.07
CA ALA A 143 0.78 -9.02 12.83
C ALA A 143 1.26 -10.11 11.86
N ARG A 144 2.59 -10.25 11.73
CA ARG A 144 3.22 -11.29 10.92
C ARG A 144 2.92 -12.70 11.43
N SER A 145 2.96 -12.94 12.75
CA SER A 145 2.65 -14.25 13.35
C SER A 145 1.20 -14.69 13.07
N ARG A 146 0.30 -13.72 12.84
CA ARG A 146 -1.11 -13.91 12.49
C ARG A 146 -1.40 -13.84 10.99
N SER A 147 -0.35 -13.74 10.15
CA SER A 147 -0.48 -13.57 8.70
C SER A 147 -1.34 -12.36 8.28
N ILE A 148 -1.32 -11.27 9.05
CA ILE A 148 -2.02 -10.02 8.70
C ILE A 148 -1.17 -9.21 7.74
N PRO A 149 -1.62 -8.99 6.49
CA PRO A 149 -0.87 -8.20 5.52
C PRO A 149 -0.59 -6.78 6.01
N PHE A 150 0.55 -6.21 5.63
CA PHE A 150 0.81 -4.81 5.93
C PHE A 150 1.61 -4.06 4.86
N VAL A 151 1.32 -2.76 4.77
CA VAL A 151 2.04 -1.79 3.92
C VAL A 151 2.97 -0.97 4.81
N LEU A 152 4.24 -0.85 4.44
CA LEU A 152 5.21 0.01 5.12
C LEU A 152 5.57 1.19 4.22
N ASP A 153 5.43 2.40 4.76
CA ASP A 153 5.78 3.66 4.08
C ASP A 153 6.55 4.60 5.00
N ALA A 154 7.23 5.59 4.43
CA ALA A 154 7.91 6.65 5.18
C ALA A 154 8.79 6.11 6.32
N ASP A 155 8.61 6.60 7.56
CA ASP A 155 9.41 6.14 8.71
C ASP A 155 9.08 4.70 9.16
N GLY A 156 8.00 4.07 8.66
CA GLY A 156 7.81 2.63 8.79
C GLY A 156 8.89 1.82 8.07
N LEU A 157 9.47 2.37 6.99
CA LEU A 157 10.60 1.76 6.28
C LEU A 157 11.92 1.89 7.05
N LEU A 158 12.03 2.83 7.99
CA LEU A 158 13.21 2.95 8.86
C LEU A 158 13.40 1.68 9.69
N LEU A 159 12.31 1.10 10.20
CA LEU A 159 12.33 -0.16 10.95
C LEU A 159 12.96 -1.29 10.12
N VAL A 160 12.66 -1.35 8.82
CA VAL A 160 13.23 -2.35 7.90
C VAL A 160 14.70 -2.07 7.59
N THR A 161 15.12 -0.80 7.54
CA THR A 161 16.55 -0.48 7.36
C THR A 161 17.39 -0.84 8.59
N GLU A 162 16.80 -0.81 9.79
CA GLU A 162 17.46 -1.16 11.04
C GLU A 162 17.44 -2.67 11.29
N ASP A 163 16.32 -3.33 10.97
CA ASP A 163 16.13 -4.77 11.12
C ASP A 163 15.36 -5.34 9.89
N PRO A 164 16.07 -5.75 8.83
CA PRO A 164 15.44 -6.32 7.64
C PRO A 164 14.67 -7.62 7.91
N ASP A 165 15.02 -8.36 8.98
CA ASP A 165 14.38 -9.64 9.30
C ASP A 165 12.92 -9.47 9.75
N LEU A 166 12.51 -8.25 10.14
CA LEU A 166 11.11 -7.94 10.42
C LEU A 166 10.18 -8.29 9.25
N VAL A 167 10.64 -8.09 8.01
CA VAL A 167 9.84 -8.35 6.81
C VAL A 167 10.40 -9.46 5.93
N LYS A 168 11.67 -9.88 6.12
CA LYS A 168 12.32 -10.84 5.24
C LYS A 168 11.51 -12.15 5.11
N GLY A 169 11.17 -12.50 3.87
CA GLY A 169 10.36 -13.66 3.53
C GLY A 169 8.85 -13.51 3.78
N TYR A 170 8.39 -12.38 4.33
CA TYR A 170 6.97 -12.13 4.57
C TYR A 170 6.30 -11.58 3.32
N LYS A 171 5.80 -12.49 2.48
CA LYS A 171 5.25 -12.15 1.16
C LYS A 171 3.94 -11.37 1.20
N ASP A 172 3.21 -11.29 2.32
CA ASP A 172 2.03 -10.42 2.47
C ASP A 172 2.40 -8.99 2.94
N CYS A 173 3.60 -8.53 2.59
CA CYS A 173 4.09 -7.17 2.88
C CYS A 173 4.37 -6.40 1.59
N ILE A 174 4.01 -5.11 1.58
CA ILE A 174 4.35 -4.16 0.52
C ILE A 174 5.18 -3.02 1.12
N LEU A 175 6.37 -2.78 0.57
CA LEU A 175 7.19 -1.61 0.89
C LEU A 175 6.97 -0.53 -0.17
N THR A 176 6.80 0.73 0.23
CA THR A 176 6.58 1.84 -0.71
C THR A 176 7.68 2.91 -0.68
N PRO A 177 8.98 2.56 -0.81
CA PRO A 177 10.05 3.53 -0.71
C PRO A 177 10.01 4.59 -1.82
N ASN A 178 10.24 5.85 -1.46
CA ASN A 178 10.72 6.86 -2.40
C ASN A 178 12.18 6.59 -2.79
N VAL A 179 12.72 7.38 -3.72
CA VAL A 179 14.10 7.25 -4.21
C VAL A 179 15.14 7.18 -3.08
N ASN A 180 15.03 8.04 -2.07
CA ASN A 180 15.99 8.10 -0.97
C ASN A 180 15.82 6.92 0.00
N GLU A 181 14.57 6.56 0.32
CA GLU A 181 14.25 5.39 1.16
C GLU A 181 14.73 4.10 0.49
N PHE A 182 14.57 3.97 -0.82
CA PHE A 182 15.01 2.82 -1.61
C PHE A 182 16.54 2.68 -1.54
N SER A 183 17.29 3.77 -1.73
CA SER A 183 18.74 3.76 -1.58
C SER A 183 19.20 3.38 -0.16
N ARG A 184 18.46 3.80 0.88
CA ARG A 184 18.77 3.40 2.27
C ARG A 184 18.51 1.91 2.51
N LEU A 185 17.39 1.38 2.04
CA LEU A 185 17.06 -0.04 2.11
C LEU A 185 18.10 -0.90 1.39
N ALA A 186 18.46 -0.52 0.17
CA ALA A 186 19.48 -1.21 -0.60
C ALA A 186 20.84 -1.21 0.12
N LYS A 187 21.26 -0.06 0.65
CA LYS A 187 22.49 0.06 1.43
C LYS A 187 22.47 -0.83 2.68
N ALA A 188 21.35 -0.88 3.42
CA ALA A 188 21.20 -1.71 4.61
C ALA A 188 21.36 -3.21 4.30
N LEU A 189 21.03 -3.63 3.07
CA LEU A 189 21.15 -5.00 2.59
C LEU A 189 22.44 -5.26 1.79
N GLY A 190 23.35 -4.27 1.68
CA GLY A 190 24.58 -4.40 0.91
C GLY A 190 24.38 -4.52 -0.61
N ILE A 191 23.25 -4.05 -1.13
CA ILE A 191 22.93 -4.06 -2.56
C ILE A 191 23.38 -2.75 -3.18
N GLU A 192 24.24 -2.83 -4.19
CA GLU A 192 24.65 -1.68 -4.97
C GLU A 192 23.55 -1.29 -5.94
N VAL A 193 22.90 -0.16 -5.67
CA VAL A 193 21.90 0.43 -6.56
C VAL A 193 22.52 1.65 -7.24
N PRO A 194 22.48 1.73 -8.58
CA PRO A 194 22.90 2.93 -9.29
C PRO A 194 22.10 4.15 -8.81
N SER A 195 22.79 5.22 -8.45
CA SER A 195 22.12 6.49 -8.13
C SER A 195 21.38 7.04 -9.36
N GLN A 196 20.34 7.84 -9.15
CA GLN A 196 19.63 8.50 -10.26
C GLN A 196 20.56 9.33 -11.15
N ALA A 197 21.60 9.93 -10.57
CA ALA A 197 22.62 10.67 -11.31
C ALA A 197 23.46 9.75 -12.20
N GLN A 198 23.87 8.56 -11.71
CA GLN A 198 24.59 7.55 -12.50
C GLN A 198 23.72 6.95 -13.61
N ILE A 199 22.40 6.80 -13.38
CA ILE A 199 21.45 6.34 -14.41
C ILE A 199 21.25 7.42 -15.50
N ALA A 200 21.37 8.70 -15.15
CA ALA A 200 21.16 9.81 -16.09
C ALA A 200 22.35 10.09 -17.01
N THR A 201 23.59 9.76 -16.60
CA THR A 201 24.84 10.14 -17.27
C THR A 201 25.48 9.06 -18.13
N GLN A 202 25.01 7.81 -18.08
CA GLN A 202 25.56 6.75 -18.92
C GLN A 202 25.14 6.92 -20.39
N PRO A 203 26.09 7.03 -21.34
CA PRO A 203 25.79 6.99 -22.75
C PRO A 203 25.48 5.55 -23.19
N ASP A 204 24.28 5.38 -23.76
CA ASP A 204 23.81 4.32 -24.67
C ASP A 204 23.20 2.95 -24.19
N GLU A 205 22.29 2.49 -25.07
CA GLU A 205 21.71 1.16 -25.36
C GLU A 205 20.70 0.45 -24.43
N GLY A 206 20.55 0.84 -23.16
CA GLY A 206 19.54 0.23 -22.26
C GLY A 206 18.42 1.20 -21.82
N ASP A 207 17.15 0.77 -21.86
CA ASP A 207 16.02 1.53 -21.30
C ASP A 207 16.26 1.78 -19.80
N LYS A 208 16.24 3.05 -19.34
CA LYS A 208 16.41 3.42 -17.91
C LYS A 208 15.50 2.60 -16.99
N THR A 209 14.30 2.31 -17.49
CA THR A 209 13.28 1.51 -16.81
C THR A 209 13.76 0.08 -16.56
N SER A 210 14.60 -0.49 -17.42
CA SER A 210 15.17 -1.83 -17.26
C SER A 210 16.17 -1.92 -16.09
N LYS A 211 16.99 -0.89 -15.89
CA LYS A 211 17.96 -0.84 -14.78
C LYS A 211 17.26 -0.65 -13.43
N GLU A 212 16.28 0.25 -13.37
CA GLU A 212 15.45 0.43 -12.17
C GLU A 212 14.65 -0.84 -11.85
N SER A 213 14.10 -1.51 -12.88
CA SER A 213 13.44 -2.82 -12.74
C SER A 213 14.35 -3.87 -12.15
N HIS A 214 15.60 -3.97 -12.61
CA HIS A 214 16.55 -4.94 -12.09
C HIS A 214 16.92 -4.67 -10.63
N ALA A 215 17.17 -3.41 -10.26
CA ALA A 215 17.50 -3.04 -8.88
C ALA A 215 16.33 -3.34 -7.91
N CYS A 216 15.10 -3.02 -8.29
CA CYS A 216 13.91 -3.30 -7.49
C CYS A 216 13.71 -4.81 -7.29
N GLU A 217 13.92 -5.60 -8.35
CA GLU A 217 13.85 -7.06 -8.29
C GLU A 217 14.91 -7.66 -7.37
N GLN A 218 16.17 -7.21 -7.47
CA GLN A 218 17.25 -7.66 -6.59
C GLN A 218 16.97 -7.33 -5.12
N LEU A 219 16.48 -6.12 -4.82
CA LEU A 219 16.12 -5.73 -3.47
C LEU A 219 14.98 -6.59 -2.91
N SER A 220 13.95 -6.86 -3.72
CA SER A 220 12.86 -7.74 -3.34
C SER A 220 13.34 -9.18 -3.07
N GLN A 221 14.23 -9.72 -3.92
CA GLN A 221 14.85 -11.04 -3.74
C GLN A 221 15.68 -11.12 -2.46
N ALA A 222 16.49 -10.09 -2.16
CA ALA A 222 17.27 -10.04 -0.93
C ALA A 222 16.41 -10.01 0.35
N LEU A 223 15.21 -9.41 0.24
CA LEU A 223 14.18 -9.44 1.27
C LEU A 223 13.31 -10.71 1.22
N GLY A 224 13.66 -11.73 0.45
CA GLY A 224 12.93 -13.00 0.40
C GLY A 224 11.59 -12.94 -0.35
N GLY A 225 11.46 -12.05 -1.33
CA GLY A 225 10.27 -11.90 -2.18
C GLY A 225 9.19 -10.98 -1.60
N VAL A 226 9.57 -10.05 -0.71
CA VAL A 226 8.69 -8.97 -0.25
C VAL A 226 8.38 -8.03 -1.41
N THR A 227 7.13 -7.62 -1.58
CA THR A 227 6.77 -6.74 -2.71
C THR A 227 7.24 -5.31 -2.45
N ILE A 228 7.86 -4.68 -3.45
CA ILE A 228 8.39 -3.32 -3.38
C ILE A 228 7.76 -2.48 -4.48
N ILE A 229 7.25 -1.31 -4.12
CA ILE A 229 6.89 -0.23 -5.03
C ILE A 229 7.96 0.84 -4.92
N GLN A 230 8.94 0.82 -5.82
CA GLN A 230 9.93 1.88 -5.94
C GLN A 230 9.27 3.09 -6.59
N LYS A 231 8.92 4.11 -5.78
CA LYS A 231 8.22 5.31 -6.25
C LYS A 231 9.18 6.18 -7.07
N GLY A 232 8.75 6.60 -8.25
CA GLY A 232 9.62 7.34 -9.19
C GLY A 232 8.85 8.05 -10.31
N PRO A 233 9.54 8.52 -11.37
CA PRO A 233 8.89 8.99 -12.60
C PRO A 233 7.94 7.92 -13.16
N HIS A 234 8.42 6.68 -13.22
CA HIS A 234 7.64 5.46 -13.33
C HIS A 234 7.75 4.71 -12.01
N ASP A 235 6.67 4.10 -11.53
CA ASP A 235 6.78 3.24 -10.35
C ASP A 235 7.15 1.85 -10.82
N VAL A 236 8.23 1.33 -10.26
CA VAL A 236 8.73 -0.02 -10.53
C VAL A 236 8.29 -0.93 -9.40
N ILE A 237 7.55 -1.98 -9.74
CA ILE A 237 6.84 -2.80 -8.77
C ILE A 237 7.30 -4.24 -8.92
N SER A 238 8.04 -4.76 -7.94
CA SER A 238 8.60 -6.10 -8.00
C SER A 238 8.27 -6.91 -6.76
N ASN A 239 7.97 -8.20 -6.96
CA ASN A 239 7.88 -9.21 -5.91
C ASN A 239 9.06 -10.20 -5.95
N GLY A 240 10.13 -9.86 -6.68
CA GLY A 240 11.34 -10.67 -6.82
C GLY A 240 11.21 -11.83 -7.81
N LEU A 241 9.99 -12.15 -8.26
CA LEU A 241 9.72 -13.10 -9.35
C LEU A 241 9.36 -12.38 -10.65
N THR A 242 8.58 -11.31 -10.56
CA THR A 242 8.09 -10.53 -11.69
C THR A 242 8.06 -9.06 -11.32
N THR A 243 8.36 -8.23 -12.31
CA THR A 243 8.37 -6.78 -12.19
C THR A 243 7.36 -6.18 -13.16
N LEU A 244 6.48 -5.33 -12.65
CA LEU A 244 5.55 -4.52 -13.43
C LEU A 244 5.95 -3.04 -13.33
N ILE A 245 5.69 -2.30 -14.40
CA ILE A 245 5.92 -0.87 -14.45
C ILE A 245 4.57 -0.17 -14.51
N SER A 246 4.38 0.82 -13.64
CA SER A 246 3.25 1.75 -13.72
C SER A 246 3.67 2.95 -14.57
N ASP A 247 3.22 2.96 -15.82
CA ASP A 247 3.51 3.99 -16.82
C ASP A 247 2.43 5.09 -16.87
N LEU A 248 1.40 5.00 -16.03
CA LEU A 248 0.36 6.01 -15.94
C LEU A 248 0.95 7.38 -15.61
N LYS A 249 0.53 8.39 -16.36
CA LYS A 249 0.95 9.78 -16.13
C LYS A 249 0.18 10.36 -14.95
N GLY A 250 0.91 10.75 -13.91
CA GLY A 250 0.36 11.56 -12.82
C GLY A 250 0.40 13.06 -13.11
N GLY A 251 -0.06 13.85 -12.14
CA GLY A 251 0.08 15.31 -12.16
C GLY A 251 1.55 15.76 -12.04
N LEU A 252 1.85 16.96 -12.52
CA LEU A 252 3.20 17.54 -12.46
C LEU A 252 3.51 18.16 -11.09
N LYS A 253 2.47 18.50 -10.31
CA LYS A 253 2.63 18.99 -8.93
C LYS A 253 2.87 17.80 -8.00
N ARG A 254 3.98 17.85 -7.27
CA ARG A 254 4.24 16.98 -6.11
C ARG A 254 3.64 17.64 -4.88
N SER A 255 2.50 17.14 -4.40
CA SER A 255 1.96 17.53 -3.10
C SER A 255 2.45 16.59 -2.02
N GLY A 256 2.71 17.11 -0.82
CA GLY A 256 2.68 16.26 0.38
C GLY A 256 1.33 15.54 0.45
N GLY A 257 1.28 14.29 0.92
CA GLY A 257 0.04 13.50 0.95
C GLY A 257 -0.14 12.49 -0.19
N GLN A 258 0.64 12.57 -1.27
CA GLN A 258 0.49 11.64 -2.40
C GLN A 258 0.88 10.19 -2.03
N GLY A 259 1.94 10.02 -1.22
CA GLY A 259 2.30 8.71 -0.67
C GLY A 259 1.23 8.13 0.25
N ASP A 260 0.57 8.99 1.02
CA ASP A 260 -0.52 8.59 1.90
C ASP A 260 -1.73 8.09 1.09
N THR A 261 -2.05 8.73 -0.04
CA THR A 261 -3.10 8.25 -0.97
C THR A 261 -2.78 6.85 -1.51
N LEU A 262 -1.50 6.59 -1.85
CA LEU A 262 -1.05 5.27 -2.27
C LEU A 262 -1.25 4.23 -1.16
N THR A 263 -0.77 4.50 0.05
CA THR A 263 -0.85 3.51 1.13
C THR A 263 -2.29 3.20 1.54
N GLY A 264 -3.18 4.19 1.55
CA GLY A 264 -4.61 3.99 1.76
C GLY A 264 -5.27 3.14 0.67
N SER A 265 -4.87 3.36 -0.59
CA SER A 265 -5.37 2.57 -1.71
C SER A 265 -4.90 1.12 -1.61
N LEU A 266 -3.62 0.90 -1.29
CA LEU A 266 -3.03 -0.42 -1.09
C LEU A 266 -3.69 -1.18 0.08
N GLY A 267 -3.94 -0.50 1.20
CA GLY A 267 -4.66 -1.09 2.33
C GLY A 267 -6.02 -1.67 1.89
N THR A 268 -6.74 -0.95 1.04
CA THR A 268 -8.03 -1.41 0.51
C THR A 268 -7.90 -2.61 -0.41
N LEU A 269 -6.99 -2.53 -1.38
CA LEU A 269 -6.76 -3.62 -2.33
C LEU A 269 -6.26 -4.90 -1.65
N LEU A 270 -5.46 -4.78 -0.59
CA LEU A 270 -5.02 -5.93 0.21
C LEU A 270 -6.17 -6.59 0.99
N ALA A 271 -7.09 -5.81 1.56
CA ALA A 271 -8.26 -6.37 2.22
C ALA A 271 -9.20 -7.06 1.22
N TRP A 272 -9.41 -6.45 0.05
CA TRP A 272 -10.17 -7.07 -1.03
C TRP A 272 -9.50 -8.33 -1.58
N ARG A 273 -8.17 -8.35 -1.68
CA ARG A 273 -7.39 -9.54 -2.00
C ARG A 273 -7.62 -10.67 -0.99
N ALA A 274 -7.63 -10.36 0.30
CA ALA A 274 -7.93 -11.37 1.32
C ALA A 274 -9.36 -11.92 1.15
N ALA A 275 -10.35 -11.05 0.90
CA ALA A 275 -11.72 -11.44 0.63
C ALA A 275 -11.87 -12.30 -0.63
N TYR A 276 -11.11 -11.97 -1.69
CA TYR A 276 -11.02 -12.75 -2.91
C TYR A 276 -10.53 -14.17 -2.60
N HIS A 277 -9.37 -14.34 -1.95
CA HIS A 277 -8.81 -15.66 -1.64
C HIS A 277 -9.64 -16.46 -0.64
N ASN A 278 -10.36 -15.79 0.26
CA ASN A 278 -11.33 -16.41 1.16
C ASN A 278 -12.66 -16.78 0.50
N LYS A 279 -12.82 -16.51 -0.81
CA LYS A 279 -13.99 -16.85 -1.63
C LYS A 279 -15.30 -16.31 -1.05
N LEU A 280 -15.27 -15.05 -0.57
CA LEU A 280 -16.46 -14.42 0.00
C LEU A 280 -17.58 -14.19 -1.05
N TRP A 281 -17.24 -14.21 -2.33
CA TRP A 281 -18.17 -14.28 -3.45
C TRP A 281 -17.68 -15.24 -4.53
N ASP A 282 -18.57 -15.61 -5.43
CA ASP A 282 -18.23 -16.33 -6.65
C ASP A 282 -17.70 -15.33 -7.69
N SER A 283 -16.42 -15.44 -8.05
CA SER A 283 -15.80 -14.59 -9.06
C SER A 283 -16.05 -15.06 -10.51
N GLY A 284 -16.72 -16.21 -10.68
CA GLY A 284 -16.94 -16.87 -11.97
C GLY A 284 -15.67 -17.52 -12.55
N GLU A 285 -14.60 -17.60 -11.78
CA GLU A 285 -13.31 -18.16 -12.18
C GLU A 285 -13.13 -19.60 -11.69
N GLN A 286 -12.51 -20.45 -12.50
CA GLN A 286 -12.11 -21.80 -12.13
C GLN A 286 -10.92 -21.76 -11.16
N GLU A 287 -10.87 -22.74 -10.26
CA GLU A 287 -9.73 -22.89 -9.35
C GLU A 287 -8.43 -23.11 -10.12
N ASN A 288 -7.36 -22.50 -9.64
CA ASN A 288 -6.02 -22.74 -10.13
C ASN A 288 -5.28 -23.67 -9.15
N PRO A 289 -4.98 -24.92 -9.54
CA PRO A 289 -4.39 -25.90 -8.63
C PRO A 289 -2.90 -25.63 -8.33
N LYS A 290 -2.27 -24.70 -9.04
CA LYS A 290 -0.84 -24.41 -8.93
C LYS A 290 -0.63 -22.96 -8.52
N GLU A 291 0.07 -22.73 -7.41
CA GLU A 291 0.56 -21.39 -7.07
C GLU A 291 1.70 -20.97 -8.02
N ALA A 292 1.72 -19.71 -8.42
CA ALA A 292 2.80 -19.17 -9.23
C ALA A 292 4.12 -19.17 -8.45
N GLN A 293 5.14 -19.84 -8.99
CA GLN A 293 6.49 -19.92 -8.40
C GLN A 293 7.55 -19.30 -9.32
N THR A 294 7.20 -19.04 -10.58
CA THR A 294 8.10 -18.49 -11.60
C THR A 294 7.47 -17.27 -12.28
N LYS A 295 8.31 -16.47 -12.96
CA LYS A 295 7.85 -15.36 -13.81
C LYS A 295 6.84 -15.83 -14.85
N GLN A 296 7.08 -16.97 -15.48
CA GLN A 296 6.21 -17.54 -16.51
C GLN A 296 4.84 -17.94 -15.94
N ASP A 297 4.80 -18.47 -14.71
CA ASP A 297 3.52 -18.77 -14.05
C ASP A 297 2.70 -17.48 -13.81
N VAL A 298 3.34 -16.43 -13.30
CA VAL A 298 2.66 -15.12 -13.07
C VAL A 298 2.15 -14.55 -14.39
N LEU A 299 2.98 -14.52 -15.45
CA LEU A 299 2.57 -14.01 -16.75
C LEU A 299 1.41 -14.82 -17.35
N ALA A 300 1.43 -16.15 -17.23
CA ALA A 300 0.34 -17.00 -17.68
C ALA A 300 -0.98 -16.73 -16.92
N GLU A 301 -0.91 -16.44 -15.61
CA GLU A 301 -2.09 -16.05 -14.83
C GLU A 301 -2.64 -14.68 -15.23
N LEU A 302 -1.78 -13.73 -15.59
CA LEU A 302 -2.18 -12.41 -16.08
C LEU A 302 -2.88 -12.48 -17.44
N GLU A 303 -2.49 -13.42 -18.29
CA GLU A 303 -3.08 -13.67 -19.61
C GLU A 303 -4.34 -14.55 -19.57
N SER A 304 -4.49 -15.41 -18.55
CA SER A 304 -5.61 -16.37 -18.47
C SER A 304 -6.90 -15.71 -17.99
N GLU A 305 -8.00 -15.71 -18.75
CA GLU A 305 -9.23 -15.01 -18.30
C GLU A 305 -10.09 -15.77 -17.27
N ASN A 306 -10.00 -17.09 -17.24
CA ASN A 306 -10.98 -17.95 -16.53
C ASN A 306 -10.43 -18.64 -15.30
N LYS A 307 -9.18 -18.42 -14.92
CA LYS A 307 -8.56 -19.06 -13.75
C LYS A 307 -8.31 -18.06 -12.64
N ARG A 308 -8.57 -18.50 -11.41
CA ARG A 308 -8.24 -17.74 -10.21
C ARG A 308 -6.74 -17.49 -10.13
N MET A 309 -6.38 -16.27 -9.77
CA MET A 309 -4.98 -15.85 -9.67
C MET A 309 -4.40 -16.27 -8.32
N SER A 310 -3.10 -16.59 -8.31
CA SER A 310 -2.39 -16.95 -7.09
C SER A 310 -2.18 -15.77 -6.13
N PRO A 311 -1.86 -16.01 -4.85
CA PRO A 311 -1.48 -14.97 -3.89
C PRO A 311 -0.36 -14.05 -4.40
N ALA A 312 0.64 -14.59 -5.11
CA ALA A 312 1.77 -13.81 -5.65
C ALA A 312 1.31 -12.83 -6.76
N THR A 313 0.49 -13.30 -7.70
CA THR A 313 -0.04 -12.49 -8.80
C THR A 313 -1.00 -11.41 -8.31
N THR A 314 -1.93 -11.78 -7.42
CA THR A 314 -2.91 -10.82 -6.86
C THR A 314 -2.26 -9.71 -6.03
N LEU A 315 -1.16 -10.02 -5.31
CA LEU A 315 -0.42 -9.00 -4.56
C LEU A 315 0.29 -8.02 -5.50
N LEU A 316 0.92 -8.53 -6.55
CA LEU A 316 1.58 -7.72 -7.57
C LEU A 316 0.57 -6.80 -8.28
N LEU A 317 -0.62 -7.33 -8.61
CA LEU A 317 -1.72 -6.55 -9.18
C LEU A 317 -2.27 -5.50 -8.21
N ALA A 318 -2.42 -5.82 -6.93
CA ALA A 318 -2.85 -4.85 -5.92
C ALA A 318 -1.84 -3.69 -5.79
N ALA A 319 -0.54 -4.01 -5.76
CA ALA A 319 0.53 -3.01 -5.75
C ALA A 319 0.49 -2.10 -7.00
N TRP A 320 0.38 -2.72 -8.18
CA TRP A 320 0.31 -2.01 -9.46
C TRP A 320 -0.94 -1.14 -9.60
N ALA A 321 -2.11 -1.66 -9.23
CA ALA A 321 -3.35 -0.89 -9.27
C ALA A 321 -3.36 0.26 -8.25
N GLY A 322 -2.81 0.07 -7.06
CA GLY A 322 -2.67 1.14 -6.06
C GLY A 322 -1.84 2.32 -6.59
N SER A 323 -0.71 2.02 -7.24
CA SER A 323 0.11 3.02 -7.95
C SER A 323 -0.69 3.71 -9.06
N GLY A 324 -1.37 2.94 -9.91
CA GLY A 324 -2.17 3.47 -11.02
C GLY A 324 -3.28 4.42 -10.54
N ILE A 325 -4.05 4.03 -9.52
CA ILE A 325 -5.11 4.84 -8.91
C ILE A 325 -4.52 6.14 -8.37
N THR A 326 -3.41 6.09 -7.63
CA THR A 326 -2.79 7.30 -7.06
C THR A 326 -2.25 8.25 -8.13
N ARG A 327 -1.70 7.69 -9.22
CA ARG A 327 -1.26 8.49 -10.38
C ARG A 327 -2.45 9.18 -11.04
N GLU A 328 -3.56 8.48 -11.22
CA GLU A 328 -4.77 9.06 -11.77
C GLU A 328 -5.39 10.11 -10.85
N CYS A 329 -5.47 9.89 -9.53
CA CYS A 329 -5.89 10.92 -8.57
C CYS A 329 -5.06 12.20 -8.73
N SER A 330 -3.74 12.04 -8.82
CA SER A 330 -2.81 13.15 -9.01
C SER A 330 -3.02 13.86 -10.34
N ARG A 331 -3.25 13.13 -11.44
CA ARG A 331 -3.53 13.71 -12.76
C ARG A 331 -4.82 14.53 -12.74
N ARG A 332 -5.91 13.95 -12.21
CA ARG A 332 -7.23 14.56 -12.12
C ARG A 332 -7.22 15.83 -11.27
N ALA A 333 -6.67 15.72 -10.05
CA ALA A 333 -6.52 16.86 -9.15
C ALA A 333 -5.65 17.95 -9.79
N PHE A 334 -4.59 17.58 -10.53
CA PHE A 334 -3.70 18.56 -11.15
C PHE A 334 -4.36 19.28 -12.31
N ASN A 335 -5.13 18.56 -13.13
CA ASN A 335 -5.93 19.18 -14.19
C ASN A 335 -6.95 20.18 -13.61
N ALA A 336 -7.52 19.88 -12.44
CA ALA A 336 -8.50 20.74 -11.80
C ALA A 336 -7.88 21.96 -11.08
N LYS A 337 -6.74 21.77 -10.40
CA LYS A 337 -6.17 22.76 -9.45
C LYS A 337 -4.83 23.36 -9.89
N GLY A 338 -4.17 22.75 -10.86
CA GLY A 338 -2.85 23.15 -11.35
C GLY A 338 -1.84 23.30 -10.21
N ARG A 339 -1.22 24.48 -10.12
CA ARG A 339 -0.22 24.80 -9.09
C ARG A 339 -0.77 24.68 -7.65
N SER A 340 -2.06 24.96 -7.47
CA SER A 340 -2.72 25.03 -6.15
C SER A 340 -3.08 23.68 -5.55
N LEU A 341 -2.92 22.57 -6.30
CA LEU A 341 -3.20 21.22 -5.83
C LEU A 341 -2.56 20.94 -4.46
N GLN A 342 -3.38 20.40 -3.57
CA GLN A 342 -3.10 19.96 -2.20
C GLN A 342 -3.41 18.47 -2.03
N ALA A 343 -3.01 17.91 -0.89
CA ALA A 343 -3.25 16.51 -0.52
C ALA A 343 -4.74 16.11 -0.52
N SER A 344 -5.59 16.99 0.01
CA SER A 344 -7.04 16.78 0.08
C SER A 344 -7.66 16.65 -1.30
N ASP A 345 -7.18 17.41 -2.27
CA ASP A 345 -7.67 17.34 -3.65
C ASP A 345 -7.43 15.94 -4.25
N LEU A 346 -6.32 15.27 -3.92
CA LEU A 346 -6.09 13.89 -4.37
C LEU A 346 -7.10 12.92 -3.72
N THR A 347 -7.44 13.16 -2.46
CA THR A 347 -8.34 12.30 -1.69
C THR A 347 -9.76 12.33 -2.27
N ASP A 348 -10.21 13.49 -2.75
CA ASP A 348 -11.52 13.64 -3.38
C ASP A 348 -11.61 12.95 -4.75
N GLU A 349 -10.48 12.76 -5.44
CA GLU A 349 -10.42 12.08 -6.75
C GLU A 349 -10.30 10.55 -6.65
N VAL A 350 -10.18 9.97 -5.44
CA VAL A 350 -9.93 8.52 -5.27
C VAL A 350 -11.01 7.65 -5.89
N HIS A 351 -12.27 7.90 -5.54
CA HIS A 351 -13.40 7.08 -6.03
C HIS A 351 -13.50 7.13 -7.55
N GLU A 352 -13.43 8.32 -8.12
CA GLU A 352 -13.58 8.51 -9.54
C GLU A 352 -12.37 7.97 -10.33
N SER A 353 -11.16 8.04 -9.77
CA SER A 353 -9.97 7.40 -10.34
C SER A 353 -10.10 5.89 -10.34
N PHE A 354 -10.68 5.32 -9.29
CA PHE A 354 -11.00 3.90 -9.21
C PHE A 354 -12.02 3.50 -10.27
N LEU A 355 -13.10 4.26 -10.45
CA LEU A 355 -14.12 3.97 -11.47
C LEU A 355 -13.56 4.02 -12.89
N GLU A 356 -12.73 5.02 -13.20
CA GLU A 356 -12.11 5.21 -14.52
C GLU A 356 -11.14 4.06 -14.86
N LEU A 357 -10.35 3.61 -13.89
CA LEU A 357 -9.30 2.61 -14.12
C LEU A 357 -9.79 1.18 -13.95
N VAL A 358 -10.39 0.89 -12.79
CA VAL A 358 -10.78 -0.47 -12.38
C VAL A 358 -12.27 -0.66 -12.64
N GLY A 359 -13.12 0.23 -12.16
CA GLY A 359 -14.58 0.10 -12.25
C GLY A 359 -15.17 -0.98 -11.34
N GLU A 360 -16.49 -0.93 -11.20
CA GLU A 360 -17.25 -1.91 -10.43
C GLU A 360 -17.36 -3.27 -11.14
N PRO A 361 -17.34 -4.40 -10.41
CA PRO A 361 -17.72 -5.70 -10.96
C PRO A 361 -19.13 -5.66 -11.56
N GLU A 362 -19.38 -6.42 -12.63
CA GLU A 362 -20.71 -6.45 -13.29
C GLU A 362 -21.83 -6.86 -12.32
N ALA A 363 -21.55 -7.75 -11.37
CA ALA A 363 -22.50 -8.16 -10.34
C ALA A 363 -22.94 -7.02 -9.40
N SER A 364 -22.19 -5.91 -9.33
CA SER A 364 -22.58 -4.70 -8.60
C SER A 364 -23.63 -3.86 -9.35
N LYS A 365 -23.78 -4.04 -10.68
CA LYS A 365 -24.65 -3.18 -11.52
C LYS A 365 -26.12 -3.62 -11.55
N THR A 366 -26.43 -4.85 -11.10
CA THR A 366 -27.74 -5.48 -11.29
C THR A 366 -28.75 -5.29 -10.15
N HIS A 367 -28.46 -4.47 -9.14
CA HIS A 367 -29.28 -4.44 -7.91
C HIS A 367 -29.56 -3.03 -7.37
N LEU A 368 -30.10 -2.15 -8.22
CA LEU A 368 -30.94 -1.03 -7.77
C LEU A 368 -32.25 -0.99 -8.55
#